data_AF-A0A5N4DXG7-F1
#
_entry.id   AF-A0A5N4DXG7-F1
#
_cell.length_a   1.000
_cell.length_b   1.000
_cell.length_c   1.000
_cell.angle_alpha   90.00
_cell.angle_beta   90.00
_cell.angle_gamma   90.00
#
_symmetry.space_group_name_H-M   'P 1'
#
loop_
_entity.id
_entity.type
_entity.pdbx_description
1 polymer ?
#
loop_
_entity_poly.entity_id
_entity_poly.type
_entity_poly.pdbx_seq_one_letter_code
_entity_poly.pdbx_strand_id
1 'polypeptide(L)'
;MWNSGFESYSSSSFGGPGSYTQSAGGFGPPTPSQAEKKSRTGAQHIVPCTTPQLLSAAVVDEVFNIGNAEISQGTIVGIIRHAEKAATNIVYKIDDMTAAPMNVR
;
A
#
# COMPACT_ATOMS: atom_id res chain seq x y z
N MET A 1 -32.69 -18.30 1.58
CA MET A 1 -32.21 -17.60 2.77
C MET A 1 -31.36 -18.59 3.55
N TRP A 2 -30.03 -18.51 3.43
CA TRP A 2 -29.13 -19.45 4.10
C TRP A 2 -28.69 -18.82 5.41
N ASN A 3 -29.02 -19.47 6.52
CA ASN A 3 -28.80 -18.98 7.87
C ASN A 3 -27.38 -19.33 8.36
N SER A 4 -26.86 -18.45 9.19
CA SER A 4 -25.54 -18.38 9.81
C SER A 4 -25.22 -19.52 10.79
N GLY A 5 -23.94 -19.92 10.82
CA GLY A 5 -23.34 -20.73 11.89
C GLY A 5 -22.15 -19.98 12.49
N PHE A 6 -22.32 -19.54 13.73
CA PHE A 6 -21.32 -18.89 14.59
C PHE A 6 -20.76 -19.97 15.53
N GLU A 7 -19.44 -20.19 15.51
CA GLU A 7 -18.73 -20.84 16.61
C GLU A 7 -17.43 -20.08 16.91
N SER A 8 -17.45 -19.38 18.04
CA SER A 8 -16.30 -18.81 18.75
C SER A 8 -15.28 -19.87 19.11
N TYR A 9 -14.00 -19.61 18.85
CA TYR A 9 -12.92 -20.15 19.67
C TYR A 9 -12.36 -19.06 20.57
N SER A 10 -12.67 -19.25 21.85
CA SER A 10 -12.26 -18.49 23.01
C SER A 10 -10.74 -18.42 23.15
N SER A 11 -10.31 -17.26 23.62
CA SER A 11 -9.02 -16.96 24.24
C SER A 11 -8.69 -17.84 25.46
N SER A 12 -7.39 -17.78 25.85
CA SER A 12 -6.75 -18.29 27.08
C SER A 12 -6.15 -19.70 26.94
N SER A 13 -4.95 -20.07 27.42
CA SER A 13 -4.20 -19.56 28.57
C SER A 13 -2.69 -19.84 28.45
N PHE A 14 -1.95 -19.01 29.19
CA PHE A 14 -0.53 -19.07 29.53
C PHE A 14 0.03 -20.48 29.81
N GLY A 15 1.23 -20.75 29.28
CA GLY A 15 2.02 -21.95 29.56
C GLY A 15 2.50 -22.02 31.01
N GLY A 16 2.42 -23.21 31.59
CA GLY A 16 2.74 -23.50 32.99
C GLY A 16 4.24 -23.64 33.30
N PRO A 17 4.63 -23.59 34.59
CA PRO A 17 6.01 -23.60 35.04
C PRO A 17 6.52 -25.00 35.41
N GLY A 18 7.75 -25.31 35.02
CA GLY A 18 8.62 -26.25 35.73
C GLY A 18 9.05 -27.51 34.97
N SER A 19 10.35 -27.61 34.67
CA SER A 19 11.22 -28.66 35.25
C SER A 19 12.65 -28.57 34.70
N TYR A 20 13.55 -29.06 35.53
CA TYR A 20 14.96 -28.73 35.69
C TYR A 20 15.81 -29.90 35.20
N THR A 21 16.68 -29.69 34.20
CA THR A 21 17.91 -30.46 34.01
C THR A 21 18.99 -29.57 33.40
N GLN A 22 20.16 -29.57 34.05
CA GLN A 22 21.39 -28.89 33.63
C GLN A 22 22.01 -29.60 32.42
N SER A 23 22.34 -28.86 31.36
CA SER A 23 23.47 -29.21 30.50
C SER A 23 24.08 -27.94 29.89
N ALA A 24 25.39 -27.82 30.00
CA ALA A 24 26.19 -26.73 29.48
C ALA A 24 26.35 -26.89 27.96
N GLY A 25 25.79 -25.95 27.20
CA GLY A 25 25.89 -25.95 25.75
C GLY A 25 25.30 -24.67 25.19
N GLY A 26 26.16 -23.70 24.86
CA GLY A 26 25.75 -22.46 24.24
C GLY A 26 25.21 -22.69 22.84
N PHE A 27 23.93 -22.38 22.64
CA PHE A 27 23.29 -21.95 21.39
C PHE A 27 21.85 -21.53 21.74
N GLY A 28 21.70 -20.29 22.23
CA GLY A 28 20.38 -19.67 22.34
C GLY A 28 19.94 -19.17 20.96
N PRO A 29 18.65 -19.32 20.57
CA PRO A 29 18.16 -18.69 19.35
C PRO A 29 18.34 -17.17 19.46
N PRO A 30 18.63 -16.46 18.35
CA PRO A 30 18.78 -15.02 18.40
C PRO A 30 17.49 -14.43 19.00
N THR A 31 17.64 -13.76 20.14
CA THR A 31 16.65 -12.82 20.63
C THR A 31 16.25 -11.93 19.46
N PRO A 32 14.95 -11.70 19.21
CA PRO A 32 14.57 -10.68 18.25
C PRO A 32 15.05 -9.36 18.83
N SER A 33 16.26 -8.94 18.46
CA SER A 33 16.68 -7.56 18.65
C SER A 33 15.55 -6.74 18.05
N GLN A 34 15.05 -5.75 18.80
CA GLN A 34 14.35 -4.61 18.23
C GLN A 34 15.28 -4.05 17.14
N ALA A 35 15.19 -4.60 15.93
CA ALA A 35 15.38 -3.83 14.75
C ALA A 35 14.25 -2.82 14.87
N GLU A 36 14.59 -1.66 15.45
CA GLU A 36 13.87 -0.43 15.22
C GLU A 36 13.38 -0.53 13.80
N LYS A 37 12.05 -0.59 13.64
CA LYS A 37 11.44 -0.51 12.34
C LYS A 37 11.88 0.85 11.84
N LYS A 38 13.03 0.89 11.16
CA LYS A 38 13.51 2.04 10.42
C LYS A 38 12.30 2.37 9.58
N SER A 39 11.60 3.42 10.01
CA SER A 39 10.56 4.07 9.24
C SER A 39 11.14 4.13 7.84
N ARG A 40 10.51 3.42 6.90
CA ARG A 40 10.88 3.52 5.50
C ARG A 40 10.63 4.98 5.16
N THR A 41 11.65 5.81 5.34
CA THR A 41 11.67 7.19 4.90
C THR A 41 11.35 7.13 3.41
N GLY A 42 10.12 7.50 3.06
CA GLY A 42 9.62 7.66 1.70
C GLY A 42 10.02 6.56 0.71
N ALA A 43 9.66 5.29 0.96
CA ALA A 43 9.62 4.37 -0.17
C ALA A 43 8.60 4.96 -1.17
N GLN A 44 9.06 5.36 -2.37
CA GLN A 44 8.19 5.88 -3.43
C GLN A 44 7.16 4.80 -3.79
N HIS A 45 6.02 4.79 -3.09
CA HIS A 45 4.95 3.84 -3.33
C HIS A 45 4.23 4.26 -4.61
N ILE A 46 4.16 3.36 -5.58
CA ILE A 46 3.33 3.54 -6.77
C ILE A 46 1.88 3.25 -6.36
N VAL A 47 1.04 4.29 -6.35
CA VAL A 47 -0.33 4.20 -5.85
C VAL A 47 -1.29 3.91 -7.01
N PRO A 48 -2.02 2.77 -7.00
CA PRO A 48 -3.13 2.59 -7.93
C PRO A 48 -4.24 3.59 -7.62
N CYS A 49 -4.65 4.35 -8.62
CA CYS A 49 -5.62 5.43 -8.47
C CYS A 49 -6.53 5.54 -9.70
N THR A 50 -7.62 6.27 -9.53
CA THR A 50 -8.53 6.67 -10.62
C THR A 50 -8.27 8.11 -11.03
N THR A 51 -8.75 8.47 -12.21
CA THR A 51 -8.62 9.80 -12.82
C THR A 51 -9.16 10.91 -11.89
N PRO A 52 -10.37 10.81 -11.30
CA PRO A 52 -10.86 11.80 -10.33
C PRO A 52 -9.97 11.96 -9.11
N GLN A 53 -9.31 10.90 -8.63
CA GLN A 53 -8.42 10.98 -7.46
C GLN A 53 -7.17 11.81 -7.79
N LEU A 54 -6.61 11.64 -8.99
CA LEU A 54 -5.52 12.48 -9.47
C LEU A 54 -5.97 13.93 -9.70
N LEU A 55 -7.16 14.14 -10.25
CA LEU A 55 -7.73 15.48 -10.49
C LEU A 55 -8.10 16.21 -9.20
N SER A 56 -8.43 15.49 -8.13
CA SER A 56 -8.78 16.06 -6.83
C SER A 56 -7.60 16.16 -5.86
N ALA A 57 -6.40 15.77 -6.28
CA ALA A 57 -5.20 15.83 -5.45
C ALA A 57 -4.90 17.28 -5.02
N ALA A 58 -4.79 17.50 -3.70
CA ALA A 58 -4.41 18.79 -3.14
C ALA A 58 -2.89 18.95 -3.18
N VAL A 59 -2.41 20.15 -3.47
CA VAL A 59 -0.98 20.49 -3.38
C VAL A 59 -0.74 21.27 -2.10
N VAL A 60 0.07 20.71 -1.21
CA VAL A 60 0.49 21.34 0.05
C VAL A 60 1.99 21.15 0.17
N ASP A 61 2.74 22.24 0.39
CA ASP A 61 4.21 22.22 0.51
C ASP A 61 4.91 21.48 -0.65
N GLU A 62 4.46 21.73 -1.90
CA GLU A 62 4.98 21.09 -3.13
C GLU A 62 4.73 19.58 -3.24
N VAL A 63 3.84 19.03 -2.40
CA VAL A 63 3.49 17.60 -2.38
C VAL A 63 2.03 17.42 -2.78
N PHE A 64 1.76 16.46 -3.69
CA PHE A 64 0.39 16.05 -4.03
C PHE A 64 -0.17 15.10 -2.98
N ASN A 65 -1.40 15.34 -2.55
CA ASN A 65 -2.11 14.56 -1.56
C ASN A 65 -3.49 14.15 -2.06
N ILE A 66 -3.78 12.85 -2.02
CA ILE A 66 -5.11 12.31 -2.26
C ILE A 66 -5.68 11.90 -0.91
N GLY A 67 -6.58 12.73 -0.35
CA GLY A 67 -6.99 12.61 1.04
C GLY A 67 -5.79 12.80 1.97
N ASN A 68 -5.43 11.76 2.73
CA ASN A 68 -4.31 11.79 3.67
C ASN A 68 -3.05 11.08 3.13
N ALA A 69 -3.07 10.65 1.87
CA ALA A 69 -1.98 9.92 1.25
C ALA A 69 -1.19 10.87 0.33
N GLU A 70 0.08 11.08 0.66
CA GLU A 70 1.05 11.69 -0.23
C GLU A 70 1.28 10.78 -1.45
N ILE A 71 1.21 11.36 -2.65
CA ILE A 71 1.42 10.67 -3.91
C ILE A 71 2.45 11.42 -4.75
N SER A 72 3.43 10.67 -5.25
CA SER A 72 4.36 11.15 -6.27
C SER A 72 4.29 10.30 -7.54
N GLN A 73 3.98 9.01 -7.40
CA GLN A 73 3.84 8.06 -8.49
C GLN A 73 2.51 7.32 -8.37
N GLY A 74 1.81 7.18 -9.49
CA GLY A 74 0.54 6.46 -9.55
C GLY A 74 0.40 5.61 -10.80
N THR A 75 -0.46 4.61 -10.72
CA THR A 75 -0.87 3.79 -11.87
C THR A 75 -2.36 3.92 -12.08
N ILE A 76 -2.75 4.21 -13.32
CA ILE A 76 -4.14 4.19 -13.78
C ILE A 76 -4.30 3.08 -14.82
N VAL A 77 -5.51 2.55 -14.93
CA VAL A 77 -5.88 1.63 -16.00
C VAL A 77 -7.05 2.23 -16.75
N GLY A 78 -6.90 2.43 -18.05
CA GLY A 78 -7.94 3.04 -18.87
C GLY A 78 -7.73 2.77 -20.37
N ILE A 79 -8.71 3.19 -21.16
CA ILE A 79 -8.75 3.05 -22.60
C ILE A 79 -8.15 4.31 -23.24
N ILE A 80 -7.26 4.14 -24.22
CA ILE A 80 -6.79 5.26 -25.04
C ILE A 80 -7.92 5.71 -25.96
N ARG A 81 -8.42 6.93 -25.75
CA ARG A 81 -9.47 7.56 -26.59
C ARG A 81 -8.88 8.39 -27.73
N HIS A 82 -7.66 8.89 -27.56
CA HIS A 82 -6.95 9.68 -28.57
C HIS A 82 -5.43 9.58 -28.34
N ALA A 83 -4.64 9.72 -29.41
CA ALA A 83 -3.19 9.81 -29.35
C ALA A 83 -2.71 10.91 -30.30
N GLU A 84 -2.02 11.91 -29.76
CA GLU A 84 -1.44 13.01 -30.52
C GLU A 84 0.08 12.90 -30.51
N LYS A 85 0.70 12.71 -31.68
CA LYS A 85 2.16 12.65 -31.80
C LYS A 85 2.72 14.05 -32.06
N ALA A 86 3.62 14.50 -31.19
CA ALA A 86 4.44 15.69 -31.38
C ALA A 86 5.89 15.30 -31.71
N ALA A 87 6.75 16.29 -31.95
CA ALA A 87 8.16 16.04 -32.27
C ALA A 87 8.93 15.37 -31.11
N THR A 88 8.55 15.62 -29.86
CA THR A 88 9.32 15.20 -28.66
C THR A 88 8.57 14.26 -27.72
N ASN A 89 7.28 13.98 -27.98
CA ASN A 89 6.44 13.17 -27.11
C ASN A 89 5.14 12.74 -27.83
N ILE A 90 4.35 11.91 -27.15
CA ILE A 90 2.98 11.59 -27.53
C ILE A 90 2.08 11.99 -26.37
N VAL A 91 0.93 12.63 -26.64
CA VAL A 91 -0.10 12.90 -25.64
C VAL A 91 -1.26 11.96 -25.87
N TYR A 92 -1.56 11.12 -24.88
CA TYR A 92 -2.71 10.23 -24.88
C TYR A 92 -3.86 10.86 -24.10
N LYS A 93 -5.09 10.68 -24.58
CA LYS A 93 -6.30 10.85 -23.74
C LYS A 93 -6.71 9.50 -23.20
N ILE A 94 -6.58 9.29 -21.89
CA ILE A 94 -6.89 8.03 -21.21
C ILE A 94 -8.22 8.17 -20.47
N ASP A 95 -9.10 7.20 -20.66
CA ASP A 95 -10.43 7.12 -20.04
C ASP A 95 -10.56 5.85 -19.20
N ASP A 96 -10.71 5.98 -17.89
CA ASP A 96 -10.92 4.87 -16.95
C ASP A 96 -12.40 4.68 -16.56
N MET A 97 -13.31 5.36 -17.26
CA MET A 97 -14.76 5.41 -17.02
C MET A 97 -15.20 6.12 -15.74
N THR A 98 -14.28 6.75 -14.98
CA THR A 98 -14.63 7.39 -13.69
C THR A 98 -14.75 8.92 -13.77
N ALA A 99 -14.21 9.54 -14.82
CA ALA A 99 -14.36 10.95 -15.15
C ALA A 99 -14.16 11.18 -16.65
N ALA A 100 -14.15 12.46 -17.07
CA ALA A 100 -13.72 12.81 -18.41
C ALA A 100 -12.27 12.36 -18.68
N PRO A 101 -11.91 12.01 -19.93
CA PRO A 101 -10.57 11.52 -20.26
C PRO A 101 -9.46 12.50 -19.87
N MET A 102 -8.38 11.99 -19.28
CA MET A 102 -7.20 12.75 -18.84
C MET A 102 -6.07 12.70 -19.86
N ASN A 103 -5.31 13.80 -19.99
CA ASN A 103 -4.10 13.84 -20.80
C ASN A 103 -2.92 13.18 -20.06
N VAL A 104 -2.23 12.26 -20.73
CA VAL A 104 -1.01 11.60 -20.24
C VAL A 104 0.10 11.76 -21.28
N ARG A 105 1.29 12.16 -20.83
CA ARG A 105 2.46 12.48 -21.66
C ARG A 105 3.69 11.73 -21.16
#